data_AF-A0A392R007-F1
#
_entry.id   AF-A0A392R007-F1
#
_cell.length_a   1.000
_cell.length_b   1.000
_cell.length_c   1.000
_cell.angle_alpha   90.00
_cell.angle_beta   90.00
_cell.angle_gamma   90.00
#
_symmetry.space_group_name_H-M   'P 1'
#
loop_
_entity.id
_entity.type
_entity.pdbx_description
1 polymer ?
#
loop_
_entity_poly.entity_id
_entity_poly.type
_entity_poly.pdbx_seq_one_letter_code
_entity_poly.pdbx_strand_id
1 'polypeptide(L)'
;MVSVSGEPIQRLGAYMLEGLVARLSASGSSIYKSLRCKEPESAELLSYMNILYEVCPYFKFGYMSANGAIAEAMKNEARVHIIDFQISQGSQWISLIQAFAARPGGPPHIRITGIDDPTSAYARGGGLHIVEKRLSKLAQHFKVPFEFHAAA
;
A
#
# COMPACT_ATOMS: atom_id res chain seq x y z
N MET A 1 21.59 -28.07 -3.47
CA MET A 1 20.29 -28.40 -4.10
C MET A 1 19.31 -27.29 -3.74
N VAL A 2 18.67 -26.66 -4.74
CA VAL A 2 17.68 -25.58 -4.55
C VAL A 2 16.27 -26.11 -4.78
N SER A 3 15.25 -25.54 -4.14
CA SER A 3 13.84 -25.99 -4.26
C SER A 3 12.88 -24.87 -3.87
N VAL A 4 11.83 -24.65 -4.68
CA VAL A 4 10.78 -23.64 -4.40
C VAL A 4 9.82 -24.05 -3.28
N SER A 5 9.75 -25.33 -2.96
CA SER A 5 8.91 -25.88 -1.88
C SER A 5 9.73 -26.45 -0.71
N GLY A 6 11.04 -26.21 -0.69
CA GLY A 6 11.95 -26.67 0.35
C GLY A 6 12.09 -25.71 1.53
N GLU A 7 13.15 -25.87 2.32
CA GLU A 7 13.52 -25.01 3.44
C GLU A 7 13.78 -23.56 3.00
N PRO A 8 13.70 -22.56 3.90
CA PRO A 8 13.89 -21.14 3.56
C PRO A 8 15.15 -20.85 2.72
N ILE A 9 16.28 -21.47 3.06
CA ILE A 9 17.54 -21.30 2.31
C ILE A 9 17.48 -21.92 0.90
N GLN A 10 16.72 -23.01 0.72
CA GLN A 10 16.54 -23.65 -0.58
C GLN A 10 15.63 -22.82 -1.49
N ARG A 11 14.59 -22.20 -0.92
CA ARG A 11 13.69 -21.27 -1.63
C ARG A 11 14.44 -20.02 -2.07
N LEU A 12 15.21 -19.42 -1.16
CA LEU A 12 16.08 -18.30 -1.49
C LEU A 12 17.07 -18.68 -2.61
N GLY A 13 17.72 -19.83 -2.49
CA GLY A 13 18.63 -20.33 -3.51
C GLY A 13 17.97 -20.53 -4.87
N ALA A 14 16.72 -21.00 -4.91
CA ALA A 14 15.98 -21.20 -6.16
C ALA A 14 15.73 -19.86 -6.89
N TYR A 15 15.18 -18.86 -6.19
CA TYR A 15 14.90 -17.55 -6.78
C TYR A 15 16.19 -16.79 -7.16
N MET A 16 17.25 -16.90 -6.35
CA MET A 16 18.55 -16.29 -6.66
C MET A 16 19.20 -16.94 -7.90
N LEU A 17 19.14 -18.26 -8.01
CA LEU A 17 19.65 -18.98 -9.19
C LEU A 17 18.90 -18.54 -10.46
N GLU A 18 17.56 -18.49 -10.42
CA GLU A 18 16.74 -18.06 -11.54
C GLU A 18 17.07 -16.61 -11.96
N GLY A 19 17.19 -15.70 -10.98
CA GLY A 19 17.58 -14.31 -11.25
C GLY A 19 18.98 -14.17 -11.88
N LEU A 20 19.95 -14.96 -11.41
CA LEU A 20 21.31 -14.98 -11.98
C LEU A 20 21.32 -15.52 -13.42
N VAL A 21 20.60 -16.61 -13.69
CA VAL A 21 20.47 -17.19 -15.04
C VAL A 21 19.78 -16.20 -15.99
N ALA A 22 18.71 -15.54 -15.54
CA ALA A 22 17.99 -14.54 -16.32
C ALA A 22 18.88 -13.33 -16.65
N ARG A 23 19.74 -12.91 -15.71
CA ARG A 23 20.71 -11.83 -15.93
C ARG A 23 21.80 -12.24 -16.91
N LEU A 24 22.40 -13.42 -16.74
CA LEU A 24 23.45 -13.93 -17.65
C LEU A 24 22.94 -14.10 -19.08
N SER A 25 21.70 -14.58 -19.23
CA SER A 25 21.06 -14.78 -20.53
C SER A 25 20.44 -13.51 -21.11
N ALA A 26 20.54 -12.36 -20.43
CA ALA A 26 19.84 -11.11 -20.76
C ALA A 26 18.32 -11.28 -21.01
N SER A 27 17.70 -12.30 -20.42
CA SER A 27 16.31 -12.68 -20.65
C SER A 27 15.35 -12.09 -19.62
N GLY A 28 15.87 -11.43 -18.58
CA GLY A 28 15.07 -10.89 -17.47
C GLY A 28 13.90 -10.01 -17.89
N SER A 29 14.07 -9.14 -18.90
CA SER A 29 12.97 -8.28 -19.39
C SER A 29 11.85 -9.10 -20.05
N SER A 30 12.21 -10.13 -20.83
CA SER A 30 11.24 -11.00 -21.51
C SER A 30 10.50 -11.88 -20.50
N ILE A 31 11.22 -12.45 -19.53
CA ILE A 31 10.64 -13.25 -18.44
C ILE A 31 9.68 -12.38 -17.63
N TYR A 32 10.11 -11.19 -17.21
CA TYR A 32 9.28 -10.26 -16.47
C TYR A 32 7.98 -9.92 -17.21
N LYS A 33 8.08 -9.53 -18.50
CA LYS A 33 6.89 -9.24 -19.33
C LYS A 33 5.97 -10.46 -19.45
N SER A 34 6.52 -11.65 -19.67
CA SER A 34 5.72 -12.88 -19.77
C SER A 34 5.03 -13.25 -18.46
N LEU A 35 5.66 -12.98 -17.31
CA LEU A 35 5.05 -13.20 -16.00
C LEU A 35 3.92 -12.18 -15.73
N ARG A 36 4.07 -10.92 -16.20
CA ARG A 36 2.98 -9.93 -16.13
C ARG A 36 1.77 -10.29 -16.99
N CYS A 37 1.94 -11.05 -18.07
CA CYS A 37 0.81 -11.54 -18.86
C CYS A 37 -0.04 -12.60 -18.13
N LYS A 38 0.46 -13.15 -17.02
CA LYS A 38 -0.25 -14.05 -16.10
C LYS A 38 -0.50 -13.36 -14.76
N GLU A 39 -0.87 -12.08 -14.80
CA GLU A 39 -1.23 -11.35 -13.58
C GLU A 39 -2.37 -12.11 -12.86
N PRO A 40 -2.22 -12.44 -11.57
CA PRO A 40 -3.27 -13.10 -10.79
C PRO A 40 -4.51 -12.20 -10.78
N GLU A 41 -5.71 -12.76 -10.65
CA GLU A 41 -6.91 -11.92 -10.60
C GLU A 41 -6.77 -10.87 -9.49
N SER A 42 -7.36 -9.68 -9.67
CA SER A 42 -7.23 -8.58 -8.69
C SER A 42 -7.60 -9.00 -7.26
N ALA A 43 -8.53 -9.94 -7.12
CA ALA A 43 -8.91 -10.53 -5.85
C ALA A 43 -7.78 -11.38 -5.21
N GLU A 44 -7.05 -12.16 -6.01
CA GLU A 44 -5.92 -12.97 -5.55
C GLU A 44 -4.74 -12.09 -5.13
N LEU A 45 -4.41 -11.06 -5.93
CA LEU A 45 -3.35 -10.09 -5.59
C LEU A 45 -3.66 -9.35 -4.28
N LEU A 46 -4.90 -8.90 -4.12
CA LEU A 46 -5.35 -8.28 -2.87
C LEU A 46 -5.23 -9.26 -1.69
N SER A 47 -5.55 -10.54 -1.90
CA SER A 47 -5.44 -11.57 -0.87
C SER A 47 -3.99 -11.77 -0.40
N TYR A 48 -3.01 -11.79 -1.31
CA TYR A 48 -1.60 -11.98 -0.95
C TYR A 48 -1.02 -10.79 -0.19
N MET A 49 -1.34 -9.56 -0.62
CA MET A 49 -0.93 -8.36 0.10
C MET A 49 -1.54 -8.29 1.50
N ASN A 50 -2.80 -8.71 1.64
CA ASN A 50 -3.46 -8.80 2.93
C ASN A 50 -2.83 -9.89 3.83
N ILE A 51 -2.51 -11.06 3.28
CA ILE A 51 -1.80 -12.12 4.02
C ILE A 51 -0.45 -11.61 4.51
N LEU A 52 0.32 -10.92 3.66
CA LEU A 52 1.62 -10.38 4.04
C LEU A 52 1.49 -9.30 5.12
N TYR A 53 0.46 -8.44 5.05
CA TYR A 53 0.15 -7.46 6.08
C TYR A 53 -0.24 -8.11 7.42
N GLU A 54 -0.95 -9.24 7.40
CA GLU A 54 -1.37 -9.94 8.61
C GLU A 54 -0.25 -10.77 9.23
N VAL A 55 0.53 -11.48 8.41
CA VAL A 55 1.55 -12.43 8.87
C VAL A 55 2.89 -11.74 9.14
N CYS A 56 3.22 -10.64 8.45
CA CYS A 56 4.48 -9.93 8.65
C CYS A 56 4.28 -8.53 9.26
N PRO A 57 5.08 -8.15 10.27
CA PRO A 57 4.91 -6.87 10.96
C PRO A 57 5.41 -5.68 10.14
N TYR A 58 6.14 -5.89 9.04
CA TYR A 58 6.85 -4.82 8.32
C TYR A 58 5.94 -3.66 7.89
N PHE A 59 4.79 -3.96 7.29
CA PHE A 59 3.85 -2.93 6.84
C PHE A 59 3.16 -2.25 8.02
N LYS A 60 2.64 -3.02 8.99
CA LYS A 60 2.02 -2.48 10.21
C LYS A 60 2.98 -1.55 10.96
N PHE A 61 4.23 -1.98 11.13
CA PHE A 61 5.29 -1.20 11.77
C PHE A 61 5.58 0.09 11.00
N GLY A 62 5.79 0.01 9.68
CA GLY A 62 6.05 1.18 8.83
C GLY A 62 4.91 2.20 8.91
N TYR A 63 3.66 1.74 8.74
CA TYR A 63 2.48 2.59 8.79
C TYR A 63 2.28 3.23 10.16
N MET A 64 2.35 2.46 11.24
CA MET A 64 2.14 2.98 12.59
C MET A 64 3.24 3.97 12.99
N SER A 65 4.50 3.68 12.64
CA SER A 65 5.62 4.57 12.93
C SER A 65 5.50 5.89 12.17
N ALA A 66 5.21 5.82 10.87
CA ALA A 66 5.00 7.02 10.05
C ALA A 66 3.79 7.83 10.53
N ASN A 67 2.66 7.17 10.80
CA ASN A 67 1.45 7.84 11.28
C ASN A 67 1.65 8.49 12.65
N GLY A 68 2.41 7.86 13.56
CA GLY A 68 2.78 8.46 14.84
C GLY A 68 3.59 9.74 14.66
N ALA A 69 4.60 9.71 13.78
CA ALA A 69 5.41 10.89 13.47
C ALA A 69 4.56 12.01 12.83
N ILE A 70 3.67 11.67 11.89
CA ILE A 70 2.76 12.64 11.25
C ILE A 70 1.79 13.23 12.28
N ALA A 71 1.17 12.41 13.12
CA ALA A 71 0.22 12.86 14.13
C ALA A 71 0.87 13.82 15.13
N GLU A 72 2.10 13.52 15.57
CA GLU A 72 2.87 14.39 16.46
C GLU A 72 3.22 15.72 15.77
N ALA A 73 3.72 15.67 14.53
CA ALA A 73 4.08 16.86 13.77
C ALA A 73 2.87 17.77 13.49
N MET A 74 1.67 17.20 13.36
CA MET A 74 0.43 17.91 13.00
C MET A 74 -0.50 18.15 14.20
N LYS A 75 -0.05 17.91 15.43
CA LYS A 75 -0.92 17.84 16.61
C LYS A 75 -1.74 19.11 16.86
N ASN A 76 -1.22 20.29 16.51
CA ASN A 76 -1.90 21.58 16.72
C ASN A 76 -2.40 22.23 15.43
N GLU A 77 -2.26 21.54 14.29
CA GLU A 77 -2.62 22.12 13.01
C GLU A 77 -4.12 21.99 12.73
N ALA A 78 -4.70 23.03 12.15
CA ALA A 78 -6.11 23.03 11.75
C ALA A 78 -6.34 22.32 10.40
N ARG A 79 -5.29 22.19 9.58
CA ARG A 79 -5.33 21.61 8.24
C ARG A 79 -4.12 20.72 8.03
N VAL A 80 -4.33 19.51 7.51
CA VAL A 80 -3.29 18.54 7.20
C VAL A 80 -3.42 18.15 5.73
N HIS A 81 -2.32 18.21 4.98
CA HIS A 81 -2.27 17.71 3.61
C HIS A 81 -1.20 16.63 3.50
N ILE A 82 -1.63 15.42 3.16
CA ILE A 82 -0.79 14.25 2.98
C ILE A 82 -0.62 14.02 1.48
N ILE A 83 0.61 13.80 1.03
CA ILE A 83 0.93 13.37 -0.34
C ILE A 83 1.51 11.97 -0.23
N ASP A 84 0.77 10.99 -0.76
CA ASP A 84 1.16 9.59 -0.74
C ASP A 84 1.59 9.16 -2.15
N PHE A 85 2.88 8.84 -2.29
CA PHE A 85 3.49 8.44 -3.55
C PHE A 85 3.19 6.99 -3.97
N GLN A 86 2.49 6.22 -3.13
CA GLN A 86 2.09 4.85 -3.42
C GLN A 86 0.85 4.47 -2.60
N ILE A 87 -0.25 5.19 -2.82
CA ILE A 87 -1.47 5.12 -1.99
C ILE A 87 -2.05 3.71 -1.89
N SER A 88 -1.87 2.86 -2.92
CA SER A 88 -2.32 1.47 -2.93
C SER A 88 -3.77 1.35 -2.41
N GLN A 89 -4.04 0.56 -1.38
CA GLN A 89 -5.39 0.39 -0.82
C GLN A 89 -5.84 1.52 0.13
N GLY A 90 -4.98 2.48 0.44
CA GLY A 90 -5.20 3.55 1.42
C GLY A 90 -5.27 3.05 2.87
N SER A 91 -4.85 1.81 3.15
CA SER A 91 -5.00 1.17 4.47
C SER A 91 -4.20 1.88 5.57
N GLN A 92 -3.04 2.46 5.24
CA GLN A 92 -2.25 3.26 6.17
C GLN A 92 -3.08 4.39 6.79
N TRP A 93 -3.86 5.11 5.98
CA TRP A 93 -4.54 6.33 6.40
C TRP A 93 -5.78 6.10 7.25
N ILE A 94 -6.29 4.86 7.31
CA ILE A 94 -7.43 4.50 8.15
C ILE A 94 -7.13 4.81 9.62
N SER A 95 -5.99 4.35 10.13
CA SER A 95 -5.61 4.55 11.53
C SER A 95 -5.31 6.01 11.84
N LEU A 96 -4.74 6.75 10.88
CA LEU A 96 -4.43 8.17 11.05
C LEU A 96 -5.70 9.04 11.11
N ILE A 97 -6.69 8.76 10.25
CA ILE A 97 -8.00 9.46 10.29
C ILE A 97 -8.67 9.23 11.65
N GLN A 98 -8.63 8.01 12.17
CA GLN A 98 -9.16 7.68 13.50
C GLN A 98 -8.42 8.43 14.61
N ALA A 99 -7.08 8.49 14.55
CA ALA A 99 -6.27 9.21 15.52
C ALA A 99 -6.58 10.72 15.52
N PHE A 100 -6.72 11.33 14.34
CA PHE A 100 -7.10 12.73 14.21
C PHE A 100 -8.53 13.02 14.68
N ALA A 101 -9.47 12.09 14.47
CA ALA A 101 -10.82 12.21 14.99
C ALA A 101 -10.88 12.21 16.53
N ALA A 102 -9.98 11.46 17.17
CA ALA A 102 -9.86 11.38 18.62
C ALA A 102 -9.07 12.54 19.27
N ARG A 103 -8.56 13.48 18.47
CA ARG A 103 -7.73 14.59 18.94
C ARG A 103 -8.51 15.54 19.86
N PRO A 104 -7.95 15.96 21.00
CA PRO A 104 -8.53 17.02 21.82
C PRO A 104 -8.71 18.32 21.02
N GLY A 105 -9.88 18.95 21.13
CA GLY A 105 -10.22 20.15 20.33
C GLY A 105 -10.77 19.83 18.93
N GLY A 106 -10.85 18.55 18.55
CA GLY A 106 -11.49 18.09 17.33
C GLY A 106 -10.51 17.84 16.17
N PRO A 107 -11.01 17.20 15.10
CA PRO A 107 -10.20 16.83 13.95
C PRO A 107 -9.78 18.05 13.11
N PRO A 108 -8.59 18.01 12.48
CA PRO A 108 -8.24 18.95 11.43
C PRO A 108 -9.02 18.66 10.14
N HIS A 109 -9.02 19.61 9.21
CA HIS A 109 -9.35 19.30 7.83
C HIS A 109 -8.23 18.48 7.19
N ILE A 110 -8.52 17.28 6.69
CA ILE A 110 -7.55 16.39 6.06
C ILE A 110 -7.72 16.42 4.55
N ARG A 111 -6.64 16.69 3.83
CA ARG A 111 -6.54 16.44 2.39
C ARG A 111 -5.54 15.31 2.15
N ILE A 112 -5.88 14.35 1.29
CA ILE A 112 -4.94 13.32 0.83
C ILE A 112 -4.82 13.40 -0.68
N THR A 113 -3.61 13.59 -1.18
CA THR A 113 -3.27 13.38 -2.59
C THR A 113 -2.68 11.99 -2.74
N GLY A 114 -3.40 11.08 -3.39
CA GLY A 114 -2.93 9.73 -3.65
C GLY A 114 -2.38 9.61 -5.06
N ILE A 115 -1.12 9.20 -5.16
CA ILE A 115 -0.43 8.86 -6.40
C ILE A 115 -0.35 7.34 -6.51
N ASP A 116 -0.57 6.82 -7.71
CA ASP A 116 -0.43 5.39 -7.95
C ASP A 116 -0.19 5.06 -9.42
N ASP A 117 0.41 3.89 -9.67
CA ASP A 117 0.70 3.43 -11.02
C ASP A 117 -0.38 2.47 -11.57
N PRO A 118 -0.43 2.22 -12.90
CA PRO A 118 -1.44 1.34 -13.51
C PRO A 118 -1.45 -0.10 -12.96
N THR A 119 -0.31 -0.62 -12.49
CA THR A 119 -0.21 -1.96 -11.88
C THR A 119 -1.04 -2.04 -10.61
N SER A 120 -1.00 -1.00 -9.79
CA SER A 120 -1.76 -0.95 -8.56
C SER A 120 -3.25 -0.79 -8.81
N ALA A 121 -3.66 -0.13 -9.90
CA ALA A 121 -5.06 -0.07 -10.30
C ALA A 121 -5.62 -1.46 -10.62
N TYR A 122 -4.84 -2.30 -11.31
CA TYR A 122 -5.20 -3.69 -11.55
C TYR A 122 -5.32 -4.48 -10.24
N ALA A 123 -4.30 -4.44 -9.36
CA ALA A 123 -4.32 -5.14 -8.08
C ALA A 123 -5.48 -4.70 -7.15
N ARG A 124 -5.90 -3.45 -7.25
CA ARG A 124 -7.04 -2.90 -6.49
C ARG A 124 -8.40 -3.26 -7.08
N GLY A 125 -8.45 -3.77 -8.31
CA GLY A 125 -9.69 -4.00 -9.05
C GLY A 125 -10.33 -2.71 -9.58
N GLY A 126 -9.55 -1.63 -9.70
CA GLY A 126 -9.99 -0.37 -10.27
C GLY A 126 -9.16 0.86 -9.87
N GLY A 127 -9.60 2.02 -10.33
CA GLY A 127 -8.90 3.29 -10.14
C GLY A 127 -8.95 3.86 -8.72
N LEU A 128 -8.30 5.01 -8.53
CA LEU A 128 -8.18 5.70 -7.25
C LEU A 128 -9.51 6.12 -6.61
N HIS A 129 -10.59 6.24 -7.40
CA HIS A 129 -11.94 6.51 -6.90
C HIS A 129 -12.42 5.46 -5.88
N ILE A 130 -11.91 4.22 -5.91
CA ILE A 130 -12.21 3.17 -4.92
C ILE A 130 -11.62 3.56 -3.56
N VAL A 131 -10.38 4.04 -3.55
CA VAL A 131 -9.67 4.49 -2.34
C VAL A 131 -10.34 5.74 -1.78
N GLU A 132 -10.62 6.72 -2.65
CA GLU A 132 -11.38 7.92 -2.31
C GLU A 132 -12.70 7.56 -1.62
N LYS A 133 -13.53 6.73 -2.25
CA LYS A 133 -14.83 6.33 -1.69
C LYS A 133 -14.69 5.67 -0.32
N ARG A 134 -13.66 4.84 -0.11
CA ARG A 134 -13.38 4.16 1.16
C ARG A 134 -12.98 5.17 2.24
N LEU A 135 -12.01 6.04 1.96
CA LEU A 135 -11.49 7.02 2.91
C LEU A 135 -12.51 8.12 3.22
N SER A 136 -13.25 8.61 2.22
CA SER A 136 -14.32 9.60 2.40
C SER A 136 -15.45 9.05 3.28
N LYS A 137 -15.86 7.79 3.09
CA LYS A 137 -16.85 7.14 3.97
C LYS A 137 -16.35 7.03 5.41
N LEU A 138 -15.09 6.65 5.60
CA LEU A 138 -14.48 6.56 6.92
C LEU A 138 -14.42 7.94 7.60
N ALA A 139 -13.92 8.95 6.89
CA ALA A 139 -13.84 10.31 7.41
C ALA A 139 -15.23 10.87 7.75
N GLN A 140 -16.23 10.62 6.91
CA GLN A 140 -17.63 10.98 7.19
C GLN A 140 -18.14 10.30 8.48
N HIS A 141 -17.86 9.01 8.66
CA HIS A 141 -18.25 8.27 9.86
C HIS A 141 -17.64 8.87 11.14
N PHE A 142 -16.37 9.26 11.08
CA PHE A 142 -15.66 9.91 12.19
C PHE A 142 -15.84 11.45 12.24
N LYS A 143 -16.69 12.01 11.38
CA LYS A 143 -16.96 13.47 11.27
C LYS A 143 -15.69 14.31 11.06
N VAL A 144 -14.74 13.78 10.30
CA VAL A 144 -13.51 14.47 9.90
C VAL A 144 -13.75 15.19 8.57
N PRO A 145 -13.52 16.52 8.47
CA PRO A 145 -13.56 17.23 7.20
C PRO A 145 -12.46 16.66 6.28
N PHE A 146 -12.84 16.17 5.10
CA PHE A 146 -11.95 15.36 4.28
C PHE A 146 -12.09 15.66 2.78
N GLU A 147 -10.94 15.65 2.10
CA GLU A 147 -10.81 15.80 0.65
C GLU A 147 -9.77 14.79 0.12
N PHE A 148 -10.07 14.17 -1.02
CA PHE A 148 -9.13 13.28 -1.70
C PHE A 148 -8.86 13.78 -3.12
N HIS A 149 -7.58 13.87 -3.50
CA HIS A 149 -7.12 14.23 -4.83
C HIS A 149 -6.39 13.04 -5.45
N ALA A 150 -6.94 12.49 -6.53
CA ALA A 150 -6.23 11.51 -7.34
C ALA A 150 -5.19 12.21 -8.21
N ALA A 151 -3.92 11.81 -8.10
CA ALA A 151 -2.87 12.19 -9.03
C ALA A 151 -2.41 10.92 -9.76
N ALA A 152 -2.49 10.94 -11.09
CA ALA A 152 -2.07 9.84 -11.96
C ALA A 152 -0.85 10.25 -12.77
#